data_AF-A0A9N9QL67-F1
#
_entry.id   AF-A0A9N9QL67-F1
#
_cell.length_a   1.000
_cell.length_b   1.000
_cell.length_c   1.000
_cell.angle_alpha   90.00
_cell.angle_beta   90.00
_cell.angle_gamma   90.00
#
_symmetry.space_group_name_H-M   'P 1'
#
loop_
_entity.id
_entity.type
_entity.pdbx_description
1 polymer ?
#
loop_
_entity_poly.entity_id
_entity_poly.type
_entity_poly.pdbx_seq_one_letter_code
_entity_poly.pdbx_strand_id
1 'polypeptide(L)'
;MGRVNNTLNKFGRQRVSDKHQFLRGAQGNGFKLTSDGHYDIEGKRLSNVAKPILDNDVSTQEFVLDNIRFVHEQMKSLLDELENRINARFMGTDKKMDDIENNNISKDLEND
;
A
#
# COMPACT_ATOMS: atom_id res chain seq x y z
N MET A 1 -31.80 50.76 -11.89
CA MET A 1 -31.43 49.57 -12.69
C MET A 1 -29.93 49.32 -12.47
N GLY A 2 -29.57 48.34 -11.65
CA GLY A 2 -28.18 48.07 -11.27
C GLY A 2 -27.37 47.42 -12.40
N ARG A 3 -26.14 47.89 -12.61
CA ARG A 3 -25.20 47.31 -13.58
C ARG A 3 -24.81 45.89 -13.15
N VAL A 4 -25.08 44.89 -13.98
CA VAL A 4 -24.60 43.51 -13.78
C VAL A 4 -23.13 43.42 -14.23
N ASN A 5 -22.23 43.22 -13.27
CA ASN A 5 -20.81 42.96 -13.51
C ASN A 5 -20.61 41.52 -13.98
N ASN A 6 -20.52 41.31 -15.29
CA ASN A 6 -20.41 40.00 -15.94
C ASN A 6 -18.95 39.46 -15.98
N THR A 7 -18.15 39.77 -14.97
CA THR A 7 -16.69 39.51 -14.97
C THR A 7 -16.33 38.06 -14.63
N LEU A 8 -17.30 37.29 -14.13
CA LEU A 8 -17.14 35.90 -13.69
C LEU A 8 -17.98 34.97 -14.57
N ASN A 9 -17.41 33.85 -15.02
CA ASN A 9 -18.22 32.81 -15.67
C ASN A 9 -19.04 32.01 -14.62
N LYS A 10 -19.94 31.13 -15.08
CA LYS A 10 -20.76 30.25 -14.21
C LYS A 10 -19.97 29.31 -13.27
N PHE A 11 -18.64 29.29 -13.40
CA PHE A 11 -17.71 28.55 -12.56
C PHE A 11 -16.83 29.48 -11.70
N GLY A 12 -17.24 30.74 -11.51
CA GLY A 12 -16.53 31.69 -10.64
C GLY A 12 -15.15 32.13 -11.13
N ARG A 13 -14.81 31.90 -12.41
CA ARG A 13 -13.50 32.29 -12.94
C ARG A 13 -13.53 33.74 -13.40
N GLN A 14 -12.68 34.57 -12.79
CA GLN A 14 -12.43 35.93 -13.23
C GLN A 14 -11.73 35.86 -14.59
N ARG A 15 -12.21 36.64 -15.56
CA ARG A 15 -11.42 36.90 -16.78
C ARG A 15 -10.16 37.63 -16.34
N VAL A 16 -9.08 36.87 -16.15
CA VAL A 16 -7.79 37.38 -15.69
C VAL A 16 -7.28 38.35 -16.76
N SER A 17 -6.88 39.54 -16.33
CA SER A 17 -6.24 40.53 -17.20
C SER A 17 -4.92 39.96 -17.74
N ASP A 18 -4.59 40.31 -18.99
CA ASP A 18 -3.48 39.78 -19.79
C ASP A 18 -2.06 40.01 -19.23
N LYS A 19 -1.90 40.40 -17.96
CA LYS A 19 -0.63 40.84 -17.37
C LYS A 19 0.15 39.75 -16.61
N HIS A 20 -0.41 38.55 -16.45
CA HIS A 20 0.33 37.41 -15.93
C HIS A 20 0.25 36.25 -16.91
N GLN A 21 1.24 36.16 -17.80
CA GLN A 21 1.56 34.93 -18.51
C GLN A 21 2.06 33.89 -17.51
N PHE A 22 1.15 33.31 -16.74
CA PHE A 22 1.32 31.91 -16.38
C PHE A 22 1.45 31.16 -17.71
N LEU A 23 2.51 30.38 -17.89
CA LEU A 23 2.62 29.40 -18.99
C LEU A 23 1.48 28.38 -18.81
N ARG A 24 0.28 28.79 -19.19
CA ARG A 24 -0.93 28.00 -19.15
C ARG A 24 -0.99 27.30 -20.50
N GLY A 25 -1.02 25.98 -20.48
CA GLY A 25 -1.23 25.19 -21.71
C GLY A 25 -2.50 25.66 -22.43
N ALA A 26 -2.54 25.43 -23.75
CA ALA A 26 -3.63 25.88 -24.61
C ALA A 26 -5.02 25.54 -24.05
N GLN A 27 -5.98 26.43 -24.29
CA GLN A 27 -7.35 26.30 -23.82
C GLN A 27 -8.02 25.07 -24.44
N GLY A 28 -8.24 24.03 -23.61
CA GLY A 28 -9.22 22.98 -23.87
C GLY A 28 -8.90 21.99 -24.99
N ASN A 29 -7.89 21.14 -24.78
CA ASN A 29 -7.90 19.71 -25.12
C ASN A 29 -7.00 18.99 -24.08
N GLY A 30 -7.31 19.18 -22.80
CA GLY A 30 -6.42 18.75 -21.71
C GLY A 30 -6.53 17.27 -21.33
N PHE A 31 -7.67 16.65 -21.63
CA PHE A 31 -8.01 15.28 -21.24
C PHE A 31 -8.95 14.72 -22.31
N LYS A 32 -8.69 13.50 -22.77
CA LYS A 32 -9.62 12.77 -23.64
C LYS A 32 -10.58 11.97 -22.76
N LEU A 33 -11.74 11.62 -23.30
CA LEU A 33 -12.58 10.61 -22.68
C LEU A 33 -12.34 9.26 -23.37
N THR A 34 -12.29 8.18 -22.62
CA THR A 34 -12.39 6.83 -23.17
C THR A 34 -13.79 6.63 -23.78
N SER A 35 -13.97 5.57 -24.58
CA SER A 35 -15.30 5.17 -25.09
C SER A 35 -16.34 5.03 -23.98
N ASP A 36 -15.87 4.70 -22.77
CA ASP A 36 -16.68 4.41 -21.60
C ASP A 36 -16.88 5.64 -20.70
N GLY A 37 -16.37 6.81 -21.12
CA GLY A 37 -16.58 8.09 -20.45
C GLY A 37 -15.61 8.39 -19.29
N HIS A 38 -14.49 7.67 -19.18
CA HIS A 38 -13.44 7.95 -18.19
C HIS A 38 -12.42 8.94 -18.73
N TYR A 39 -11.73 9.68 -17.84
CA TYR A 39 -10.65 10.58 -18.26
C TYR A 39 -9.39 9.80 -18.65
N ASP A 40 -8.90 10.03 -19.87
CA ASP A 40 -7.61 9.57 -20.36
C ASP A 40 -6.57 10.70 -20.21
N ILE A 41 -5.53 10.39 -19.45
CA ILE A 41 -4.39 11.28 -19.16
C ILE A 41 -3.23 11.09 -20.16
N GLU A 42 -3.42 10.27 -21.20
CA GLU A 42 -2.47 10.07 -22.31
C GLU A 42 -1.08 9.63 -21.85
N GLY A 43 -1.02 8.71 -20.88
CA GLY A 43 0.23 8.23 -20.30
C GLY A 43 0.99 9.28 -19.46
N LYS A 44 0.41 10.45 -19.19
CA LYS A 44 0.99 11.45 -18.29
C LYS A 44 0.80 11.03 -16.84
N ARG A 45 1.67 11.53 -15.96
CA ARG A 45 1.54 11.31 -14.51
C ARG A 45 0.41 12.16 -13.94
N LEU A 46 -0.50 11.53 -13.21
CA LEU A 46 -1.43 12.22 -12.32
C LEU A 46 -0.74 12.49 -10.97
N SER A 47 -0.59 13.75 -10.60
CA SER A 47 0.09 14.19 -9.37
C SER A 47 -0.83 15.02 -8.48
N ASN A 48 -0.41 15.26 -7.24
CA ASN A 48 -1.15 16.01 -6.22
C ASN A 48 -2.53 15.42 -5.88
N VAL A 49 -2.63 14.09 -5.89
CA VAL A 49 -3.82 13.35 -5.45
C VAL A 49 -3.66 13.01 -3.96
N ALA A 50 -4.71 13.24 -3.18
CA ALA A 50 -4.75 12.88 -1.76
C ALA A 50 -4.83 11.35 -1.55
N LYS A 51 -4.59 10.88 -0.32
CA LYS A 51 -4.79 9.46 0.00
C LYS A 51 -6.27 9.07 -0.17
N PRO A 52 -6.58 7.89 -0.71
CA PRO A 52 -7.96 7.43 -0.89
C PRO A 52 -8.63 7.20 0.47
N ILE A 53 -9.93 7.47 0.55
CA ILE A 53 -10.77 7.27 1.74
C ILE A 53 -11.91 6.30 1.43
N LEU A 54 -12.48 6.38 0.23
CA LEU A 54 -13.56 5.52 -0.25
C LEU A 54 -13.04 4.47 -1.23
N ASP A 55 -13.79 3.38 -1.39
CA ASP A 55 -13.41 2.25 -2.25
C ASP A 55 -13.30 2.62 -3.73
N ASN A 56 -13.96 3.70 -4.16
CA ASN A 56 -13.93 4.20 -5.54
C ASN A 56 -12.95 5.37 -5.75
N ASP A 57 -12.15 5.72 -4.75
CA ASP A 57 -11.13 6.75 -4.88
C ASP A 57 -9.91 6.26 -5.67
N VAL A 58 -9.25 7.19 -6.35
CA VAL A 58 -7.99 6.91 -7.03
C VAL A 58 -6.91 6.63 -5.99
N SER A 59 -6.29 5.44 -6.07
CA SER A 59 -5.18 5.07 -5.20
C SER A 59 -3.87 5.71 -5.65
N THR A 60 -3.14 6.30 -4.70
CA THR A 60 -1.78 6.81 -4.94
C THR A 60 -0.76 5.67 -4.87
N GLN A 61 0.38 5.84 -5.53
CA GLN A 61 1.47 4.86 -5.46
C GLN A 61 1.94 4.60 -4.02
N GLU A 62 2.03 5.66 -3.21
CA GLU A 62 2.40 5.56 -1.80
C GLU A 62 1.41 4.69 -1.03
N PHE A 63 0.10 4.94 -1.19
CA PHE A 63 -0.94 4.16 -0.51
C PHE A 63 -0.85 2.67 -0.85
N VAL A 64 -0.63 2.32 -2.12
CA VAL A 64 -0.48 0.91 -2.54
C VAL A 64 0.77 0.28 -1.92
N LEU A 65 1.91 0.98 -1.95
CA LEU A 65 3.16 0.47 -1.39
C LEU A 65 3.09 0.28 0.13
N ASP A 66 2.43 1.19 0.84
CA ASP A 66 2.24 1.09 2.30
C ASP A 66 1.44 -0.18 2.65
N ASN A 67 0.36 -0.45 1.92
CA ASN A 67 -0.46 -1.66 2.12
C ASN A 67 0.34 -2.94 1.80
N ILE A 68 1.11 -2.94 0.70
CA ILE A 68 1.97 -4.08 0.35
C ILE A 68 3.00 -4.34 1.43
N ARG A 69 3.67 -3.29 1.93
CA ARG A 69 4.65 -3.41 3.02
C ARG A 69 4.00 -3.94 4.29
N PHE A 70 2.83 -3.42 4.66
CA PHE A 70 2.11 -3.88 5.84
C PHE A 70 1.78 -5.37 5.77
N VAL A 71 1.25 -5.84 4.64
CA VAL A 71 0.96 -7.27 4.44
C VAL A 71 2.26 -8.10 4.44
N HIS A 72 3.32 -7.60 3.81
CA HIS A 72 4.62 -8.27 3.78
C HIS A 72 5.21 -8.47 5.17
N GLU A 73 5.19 -7.44 6.03
CA GLU A 73 5.71 -7.53 7.39
C GLU A 73 4.89 -8.50 8.26
N GLN A 74 3.56 -8.49 8.12
CA GLN A 74 2.72 -9.47 8.81
C GLN A 74 3.02 -10.90 8.37
N MET A 75 3.18 -11.12 7.07
CA MET A 75 3.52 -12.44 6.52
C MET A 75 4.88 -12.91 7.01
N LYS A 76 5.87 -12.02 7.04
CA LYS A 76 7.22 -12.31 7.54
C LYS A 76 7.20 -12.70 9.01
N SER A 77 6.49 -11.93 9.85
CA SER A 77 6.35 -12.24 11.27
C SER A 77 5.71 -13.61 11.52
N LEU A 78 4.71 -14.00 10.72
CA LEU A 78 4.07 -15.31 10.83
C LEU A 78 5.01 -16.45 10.42
N LEU A 79 5.86 -16.24 9.40
CA LEU A 79 6.86 -17.23 9.00
C LEU A 79 7.92 -17.41 10.10
N ASP A 80 8.42 -16.33 10.67
CA ASP A 80 9.38 -16.37 11.78
C ASP A 80 8.78 -17.11 12.99
N GLU A 81 7.50 -16.89 13.29
CA GLU A 81 6.80 -17.61 14.36
C GLU A 81 6.71 -19.11 14.08
N LEU A 82 6.33 -19.49 12.86
CA LEU A 82 6.23 -20.91 12.47
C LEU A 82 7.60 -21.60 12.54
N GLU A 83 8.65 -20.94 12.08
CA GLU A 83 10.01 -21.47 12.15
C GLU A 83 10.44 -21.69 13.60
N ASN A 84 10.19 -20.73 14.48
CA ASN A 84 10.48 -20.86 15.90
C ASN A 84 9.70 -22.02 16.55
N ARG A 85 8.42 -22.20 16.19
CA ARG A 85 7.59 -23.31 16.70
C ARG A 85 8.09 -24.67 16.24
N ILE A 86 8.53 -24.76 14.99
CA ILE A 86 9.15 -25.96 14.41
C ILE A 86 10.43 -26.30 15.17
N ASN A 87 11.33 -25.33 15.34
CA ASN A 87 12.60 -25.50 16.04
C ASN A 87 12.39 -25.91 17.51
N ALA A 88 11.45 -25.27 18.22
CA ALA A 88 11.12 -25.61 19.60
C ALA A 88 10.56 -27.04 19.73
N ARG A 89 9.77 -27.49 18.75
CA ARG A 89 9.21 -28.84 18.74
C ARG A 89 10.29 -29.91 18.52
N PHE A 90 11.25 -29.66 17.64
CA PHE A 90 12.36 -30.59 17.39
C PHE A 90 13.40 -30.62 18.52
N MET A 91 13.72 -29.47 19.14
CA MET A 91 14.61 -29.46 20.32
C MET A 91 14.03 -30.19 21.54
N GLY A 92 12.70 -30.23 21.68
CA GLY A 92 12.03 -30.98 22.73
C GLY A 92 12.04 -32.51 22.53
N THR A 93 12.25 -32.98 21.29
CA THR A 93 12.35 -34.42 20.99
C THR A 93 13.75 -34.98 21.20
N ASP A 94 14.80 -34.18 20.92
CA ASP A 94 16.19 -34.63 21.10
C ASP A 94 16.52 -34.83 22.59
N LYS A 95 16.10 -33.90 23.46
CA LYS A 95 16.25 -34.07 24.93
C LYS A 95 15.55 -35.32 25.47
N LYS A 96 14.37 -35.66 24.93
CA LYS A 96 13.65 -36.87 25.34
C LYS A 96 14.35 -38.15 24.87
N MET A 97 15.06 -38.14 23.75
CA MET A 97 15.86 -39.29 23.30
C MET A 97 17.08 -39.48 24.20
N ASP A 98 17.80 -38.41 24.52
CA ASP A 98 18.97 -38.46 25.43
C ASP A 98 18.59 -38.96 26.83
N ASP A 99 17.43 -38.52 27.36
CA ASP A 99 16.92 -38.96 28.66
C ASP A 99 16.51 -40.46 28.66
N ILE A 100 16.08 -41.00 27.51
CA ILE A 100 15.71 -42.42 27.36
C ILE A 100 16.97 -43.29 27.27
N GLU A 101 17.98 -42.89 26.51
CA GLU A 101 19.25 -43.63 26.41
C GLU A 101 19.95 -43.74 27.77
N ASN A 102 20.06 -42.63 28.52
CA ASN A 102 20.72 -42.62 29.83
C ASN A 102 20.00 -43.48 30.88
N ASN A 103 18.67 -43.54 30.84
CA ASN A 103 17.89 -44.41 31.74
C ASN A 103 18.03 -45.91 31.42
N ASN A 104 18.25 -46.28 30.16
CA ASN A 104 18.46 -47.68 29.79
C ASN A 104 19.86 -48.15 30.18
N ILE A 105 20.90 -47.35 29.92
CA ILE A 105 22.29 -47.66 30.31
C ILE A 105 22.43 -47.85 31.83
N SER A 106 21.70 -47.04 32.63
CA SER A 106 21.76 -47.14 34.10
C SER A 106 21.12 -48.42 34.65
N LYS A 107 20.10 -48.97 33.97
CA LYS A 107 19.44 -50.23 34.39
C LYS A 107 20.27 -51.48 34.07
N ASP A 108 21.11 -51.41 33.03
CA ASP A 108 21.98 -52.51 32.65
C ASP A 108 23.20 -52.65 33.58
N LEU A 109 23.61 -51.56 34.25
CA LEU A 109 24.73 -51.55 35.21
C LEU A 109 24.34 -51.95 36.65
N GLU A 110 23.05 -52.02 36.99
CA GLU A 110 22.57 -52.41 38.33
C GLU A 110 22.28 -53.93 38.46
N ASN A 111 22.44 -54.72 37.39
CA ASN A 111 22.08 -56.15 37.34
C ASN A 111 23.27 -57.14 37.26
N ASP A 112 24.51 -56.68 37.46
CA ASP A 112 25.72 -57.52 37.62
C ASP A 112 26.22 -57.53 39.08
#